data_AF-A0A7K4H8F4-F1
#
_entry.id   AF-A0A7K4H8F4-F1
#
_cell.length_a   1.000
_cell.length_b   1.000
_cell.length_c   1.000
_cell.angle_alpha   90.00
_cell.angle_beta   90.00
_cell.angle_gamma   90.00
#
_symmetry.space_group_name_H-M   'P 1'
#
loop_
_entity.id
_entity.type
_entity.pdbx_description
1 polymer ?
#
loop_
_entity_poly.entity_id
_entity_poly.type
_entity_poly.pdbx_seq_one_letter_code
_entity_poly.pdbx_strand_id
1 'polypeptide(L)'
;MSFKLDAYCGLYCGGCFIMNAYRQNRTDCLPDNWINPIHDKEIKCYGCKSEIVFENCRGCRIRKCAQSKNIDFCNKCSEFPCEYIKRLVNLDLAHLNLTTENLKTIKETGVKKWLENQKNRWLCANCGFPYSWYEQNCVKCGKELFNSIKENKVLNHL
;
A
#
# COMPACT_ATOMS: atom_id res chain seq x y z
N MET A 1 -14.41 12.19 8.37
CA MET A 1 -13.17 11.42 8.56
C MET A 1 -12.42 11.35 7.24
N SER A 2 -11.09 11.55 7.22
CA SER A 2 -10.29 11.58 5.99
C SER A 2 -9.42 10.33 5.85
N PHE A 3 -9.20 9.87 4.61
CA PHE A 3 -8.28 8.78 4.32
C PHE A 3 -6.82 9.12 4.68
N LYS A 4 -6.11 8.19 5.32
CA LYS A 4 -4.67 8.23 5.57
C LYS A 4 -3.96 7.35 4.55
N LEU A 5 -3.22 7.96 3.63
CA LEU A 5 -2.68 7.27 2.46
C LEU A 5 -1.26 6.75 2.65
N ASP A 6 -0.60 7.15 3.73
CA ASP A 6 0.73 6.70 4.12
C ASP A 6 0.67 5.66 5.25
N ALA A 7 1.48 4.61 5.13
CA ALA A 7 1.66 3.60 6.18
C ALA A 7 2.96 3.82 6.95
N TYR A 8 3.02 3.32 8.20
CA TYR A 8 4.24 3.36 9.02
C TYR A 8 5.45 2.72 8.32
N CYS A 9 5.21 1.63 7.56
CA CYS A 9 6.25 0.94 6.79
C CYS A 9 6.58 1.60 5.44
N GLY A 10 5.98 2.75 5.09
CA GLY A 10 6.22 3.40 3.80
C GLY A 10 5.44 2.81 2.62
N LEU A 11 4.49 1.90 2.86
CA LEU A 11 3.51 1.55 1.82
C LEU A 11 2.53 2.70 1.57
N TYR A 12 2.10 2.83 0.32
CA TYR A 12 1.02 3.74 -0.07
C TYR A 12 -0.34 3.03 0.05
N CYS A 13 -1.08 3.28 1.13
CA CYS A 13 -2.40 2.68 1.36
C CYS A 13 -3.39 2.97 0.23
N GLY A 14 -3.21 4.06 -0.53
CA GLY A 14 -4.05 4.37 -1.69
C GLY A 14 -3.92 3.39 -2.86
N GLY A 15 -2.92 2.49 -2.87
CA GLY A 15 -2.80 1.36 -3.79
C GLY A 15 -3.29 0.03 -3.21
N CYS A 16 -3.70 -0.02 -1.94
CA CYS A 16 -4.23 -1.22 -1.33
C CYS A 16 -5.62 -1.58 -1.89
N PHE A 17 -5.81 -2.82 -2.32
CA PHE A 17 -7.09 -3.29 -2.87
C PHE A 17 -8.25 -3.18 -1.86
N ILE A 18 -8.01 -3.39 -0.56
CA ILE A 18 -9.04 -3.20 0.48
C ILE A 18 -9.48 -1.72 0.56
N MET A 19 -8.51 -0.81 0.59
CA MET A 19 -8.80 0.61 0.71
C MET A 19 -9.47 1.16 -0.56
N ASN A 20 -9.01 0.72 -1.73
CA ASN A 20 -9.65 1.06 -3.00
C ASN A 20 -11.05 0.49 -3.08
N ALA A 21 -11.28 -0.75 -2.64
CA ALA A 21 -12.60 -1.34 -2.64
C ALA A 21 -13.61 -0.51 -1.83
N TYR A 22 -13.22 -0.11 -0.62
CA TYR A 22 -14.05 0.76 0.22
C TYR A 22 -14.21 2.18 -0.35
N ARG A 23 -13.12 2.84 -0.76
CA ARG A 23 -13.13 4.24 -1.23
C ARG A 23 -13.86 4.41 -2.56
N GLN A 24 -13.78 3.41 -3.43
CA GLN A 24 -14.37 3.45 -4.77
C GLN A 24 -15.69 2.68 -4.85
N ASN A 25 -16.16 2.07 -3.75
CA ASN A 25 -17.34 1.22 -3.69
C ASN A 25 -17.36 0.12 -4.76
N ARG A 26 -16.28 -0.67 -4.83
CA ARG A 26 -16.09 -1.70 -5.86
C ARG A 26 -15.33 -2.91 -5.32
N THR A 27 -15.64 -4.12 -5.77
CA THR A 27 -15.00 -5.36 -5.28
C THR A 27 -14.19 -6.09 -6.34
N ASP A 28 -14.25 -5.65 -7.59
CA ASP A 28 -13.52 -6.20 -8.73
C ASP A 28 -12.00 -5.96 -8.67
N CYS A 29 -11.51 -5.11 -7.75
CA CYS A 29 -10.07 -4.97 -7.47
C CYS A 29 -9.54 -5.97 -6.44
N LEU A 30 -10.40 -6.81 -5.84
CA LEU A 30 -9.99 -7.84 -4.89
C LEU A 30 -9.40 -9.04 -5.66
N PRO A 31 -8.22 -9.55 -5.30
CA PRO A 31 -7.71 -10.78 -5.91
C PRO A 31 -8.66 -11.96 -5.67
N ASP A 32 -8.87 -12.84 -6.65
CA ASP A 32 -9.84 -13.95 -6.57
C ASP A 32 -9.67 -14.84 -5.33
N ASN A 33 -8.41 -15.15 -4.98
CA ASN A 33 -8.07 -15.93 -3.79
C ASN A 33 -8.36 -15.21 -2.46
N TRP A 34 -8.66 -13.92 -2.50
CA TRP A 34 -9.07 -13.10 -1.35
C TRP A 34 -10.56 -12.75 -1.36
N ILE A 35 -11.31 -13.05 -2.43
CA ILE A 35 -12.75 -12.78 -2.48
C ILE A 35 -13.47 -13.61 -1.42
N ASN A 36 -13.25 -14.94 -1.37
CA ASN A 36 -13.96 -15.81 -0.42
C ASN A 36 -13.69 -15.46 1.07
N PRO A 37 -12.43 -15.18 1.50
CA PRO A 37 -12.16 -14.73 2.88
C PRO A 37 -12.72 -13.35 3.25
N ILE A 38 -13.12 -12.54 2.27
CA ILE A 38 -13.58 -11.14 2.45
C ILE A 38 -15.09 -11.01 2.22
N HIS A 39 -15.72 -11.92 1.46
CA HIS A 39 -17.10 -11.80 0.98
C HIS A 39 -18.11 -11.46 2.08
N ASP A 40 -18.00 -12.07 3.25
CA ASP A 40 -18.94 -11.87 4.36
C ASP A 40 -18.53 -10.74 5.33
N LYS A 41 -17.45 -10.00 5.02
CA LYS A 41 -16.91 -8.94 5.87
C LYS A 41 -17.25 -7.57 5.31
N GLU A 42 -17.68 -6.65 6.19
CA GLU A 42 -17.78 -5.23 5.83
C GLU A 42 -16.37 -4.70 5.49
N ILE A 43 -16.14 -4.41 4.21
CA ILE A 43 -14.88 -3.82 3.75
C ILE A 43 -14.88 -2.34 4.13
N LYS A 44 -14.21 -2.01 5.24
CA LYS A 44 -14.05 -0.64 5.72
C LYS A 44 -12.62 -0.36 6.14
N CYS A 45 -11.98 0.63 5.52
CA CYS A 45 -10.60 0.98 5.82
C CYS A 45 -10.31 2.46 5.49
N TYR A 46 -9.83 3.21 6.48
CA TYR A 46 -9.37 4.59 6.34
C TYR A 46 -7.84 4.71 6.28
N GLY A 47 -7.12 3.59 6.25
CA GLY A 47 -5.67 3.53 6.10
C GLY A 47 -4.94 3.17 7.39
N CYS A 48 -3.70 2.67 7.26
CA CYS A 48 -2.95 2.06 8.37
C CYS A 48 -2.77 2.98 9.59
N LYS A 49 -2.63 4.29 9.37
CA LYS A 49 -2.51 5.32 10.41
C LYS A 49 -3.85 5.87 10.94
N SER A 50 -4.97 5.26 10.57
CA SER A 50 -6.29 5.61 11.09
C SER A 50 -6.76 4.62 12.16
N GLU A 51 -7.83 4.98 12.87
CA GLU A 51 -8.51 4.11 13.82
C GLU A 51 -9.34 3.01 13.13
N ILE A 52 -9.83 3.27 11.92
CA ILE A 52 -10.64 2.32 11.16
C ILE A 52 -9.77 1.61 10.12
N VAL A 53 -9.37 0.39 10.45
CA VAL A 53 -8.57 -0.48 9.57
C VAL A 53 -9.24 -1.83 9.37
N PHE A 54 -8.98 -2.43 8.21
CA PHE A 54 -9.32 -3.82 7.94
C PHE A 54 -8.42 -4.77 8.75
N GLU A 55 -8.87 -6.02 8.90
CA GLU A 55 -8.31 -7.02 9.82
C GLU A 55 -6.80 -7.24 9.65
N ASN A 56 -6.32 -7.32 8.41
CA ASN A 56 -4.89 -7.50 8.10
C ASN A 56 -4.02 -6.40 8.73
N CYS A 57 -4.48 -5.15 8.67
CA CYS A 57 -3.77 -4.01 9.26
C CYS A 57 -4.01 -3.90 10.77
N ARG A 58 -5.14 -4.38 11.29
CA ARG A 58 -5.45 -4.44 12.73
C ARG A 58 -4.47 -5.36 13.47
N GLY A 59 -4.12 -6.50 12.87
CA GLY A 59 -3.16 -7.46 13.40
C GLY A 59 -1.68 -7.13 13.13
N CYS A 60 -1.39 -6.11 12.32
CA CYS A 60 -0.03 -5.83 11.84
C CYS A 60 0.93 -5.46 12.97
N ARG A 61 2.00 -6.25 13.15
CA ARG A 61 3.04 -6.01 14.18
C ARG A 61 3.82 -4.72 13.95
N ILE A 62 4.07 -4.34 12.69
CA ILE A 62 4.78 -3.10 12.35
C ILE A 62 3.96 -1.88 12.76
N ARG A 63 2.64 -1.89 12.49
CA ARG A 63 1.73 -0.83 12.94
C ARG A 63 1.78 -0.67 14.46
N LYS A 64 1.59 -1.77 15.19
CA LYS A 64 1.62 -1.76 16.67
C LYS A 64 2.95 -1.25 17.23
N CYS A 65 4.07 -1.69 16.66
CA CYS A 65 5.41 -1.25 17.04
C CYS A 65 5.64 0.26 16.79
N ALA A 66 5.23 0.77 15.62
CA ALA A 66 5.36 2.18 15.32
C ALA A 66 4.50 3.06 16.24
N GLN A 67 3.28 2.61 16.56
CA GLN A 67 2.40 3.28 17.52
C GLN A 67 2.99 3.30 18.93
N SER A 68 3.51 2.16 19.42
CA SER A 68 4.09 2.10 20.77
C SER A 68 5.38 2.91 20.90
N LYS A 69 6.14 3.07 19.80
CA LYS A 69 7.33 3.93 19.73
C LYS A 69 7.00 5.40 19.39
N ASN A 70 5.73 5.74 19.16
CA ASN A 70 5.27 7.07 18.75
C ASN A 70 6.05 7.64 17.53
N ILE A 71 6.24 6.82 16.50
CA ILE A 71 6.94 7.22 15.26
C ILE A 71 6.01 7.19 14.06
N ASP A 72 6.12 8.21 13.21
CA ASP A 72 5.30 8.28 11.99
C ASP A 72 5.74 7.27 10.93
N PHE A 73 7.03 6.94 10.87
CA PHE A 73 7.60 6.09 9.84
C PHE A 73 8.72 5.26 10.44
N CYS A 74 8.85 4.02 9.96
CA CYS A 74 9.86 3.10 10.47
C CYS A 74 11.28 3.62 10.28
N ASN A 75 11.55 4.47 9.28
CA ASN A 75 12.85 5.13 9.08
C ASN A 75 13.23 6.15 10.18
N LYS A 76 12.30 6.52 11.07
CA LYS A 76 12.58 7.33 12.27
C LYS A 76 13.00 6.48 13.47
N CYS A 77 12.89 5.14 13.38
CA CYS A 77 13.33 4.24 14.43
C CYS A 77 14.86 4.12 14.43
N SER A 78 15.50 4.19 15.60
CA SER A 78 16.95 3.99 15.74
C SER A 78 17.43 2.61 15.30
N GLU A 79 16.54 1.61 15.34
CA GLU A 79 16.82 0.24 14.90
C GLU A 79 16.60 0.02 13.39
N PHE A 80 16.26 1.07 12.62
CA PHE A 80 15.95 0.92 11.21
C PHE A 80 17.22 0.71 10.35
N PRO A 81 17.24 -0.27 9.42
CA PRO A 81 16.21 -1.28 9.14
C PRO A 81 16.22 -2.43 10.17
N CYS A 82 15.10 -2.64 10.86
CA CYS A 82 14.96 -3.70 11.85
C CYS A 82 14.44 -5.01 11.22
N GLU A 83 14.49 -6.11 11.99
CA GLU A 83 14.06 -7.43 11.55
C GLU A 83 12.61 -7.50 11.03
N TYR A 84 11.70 -6.67 11.55
CA TYR A 84 10.33 -6.61 11.02
C TYR A 84 10.28 -6.08 9.59
N ILE A 85 11.07 -5.05 9.28
CA ILE A 85 11.14 -4.48 7.92
C ILE A 85 11.84 -5.45 6.98
N LYS A 86 12.95 -6.05 7.40
CA LYS A 86 13.66 -7.06 6.60
C LYS A 86 12.78 -8.27 6.27
N ARG A 87 12.02 -8.77 7.25
CA ARG A 87 11.08 -9.88 7.03
C ARG A 87 9.91 -9.47 6.13
N LEU A 88 9.41 -8.24 6.26
CA LEU A 88 8.31 -7.75 5.43
C LEU A 88 8.66 -7.80 3.94
N VAL A 89 9.84 -7.32 3.57
CA VAL A 89 10.29 -7.29 2.16
C VAL A 89 10.66 -8.67 1.60
N ASN A 90 10.82 -9.67 2.48
CA ASN A 90 11.08 -11.07 2.09
C ASN A 90 9.80 -11.90 1.95
N LEU A 91 8.62 -11.33 2.24
CA LEU A 91 7.36 -12.00 1.94
C LEU A 91 7.11 -11.99 0.44
N ASP A 92 6.49 -13.06 -0.08
CA ASP A 92 6.15 -13.19 -1.50
C ASP A 92 4.91 -12.35 -1.88
N LEU A 93 5.01 -11.04 -1.66
CA LEU A 93 3.97 -10.06 -1.95
C LEU A 93 4.60 -8.84 -2.61
N ALA A 94 4.43 -8.73 -3.93
CA ALA A 94 5.14 -7.76 -4.75
C ALA A 94 5.11 -6.31 -4.21
N HIS A 95 3.96 -5.85 -3.71
CA HIS A 95 3.82 -4.47 -3.20
C HIS A 95 4.72 -4.16 -1.99
N LEU A 96 5.19 -5.16 -1.25
CA LEU A 96 6.04 -4.97 -0.08
C LEU A 96 7.47 -4.56 -0.43
N ASN A 97 7.96 -4.87 -1.64
CA ASN A 97 9.34 -4.58 -2.05
C ASN A 97 9.63 -3.07 -2.12
N LEU A 98 8.59 -2.24 -2.29
CA LEU A 98 8.72 -0.78 -2.32
C LEU A 98 8.90 -0.15 -0.94
N THR A 99 8.74 -0.91 0.15
CA THR A 99 8.79 -0.44 1.54
C THR A 99 10.07 0.36 1.82
N THR A 100 11.23 -0.21 1.53
CA THR A 100 12.54 0.41 1.84
C THR A 100 12.78 1.66 1.00
N GLU A 101 12.56 1.59 -0.31
CA GLU A 101 12.73 2.73 -1.23
C GLU A 101 11.76 3.87 -0.93
N ASN A 102 10.51 3.56 -0.59
CA ASN A 102 9.55 4.58 -0.17
C ASN A 102 9.97 5.25 1.13
N LEU A 103 10.44 4.49 2.12
CA LEU A 103 10.94 5.05 3.37
C LEU A 103 12.17 5.95 3.14
N LYS A 104 13.07 5.59 2.23
CA LYS A 104 14.17 6.46 1.81
C LYS A 104 13.66 7.74 1.13
N THR A 105 12.76 7.62 0.17
CA THR A 105 12.15 8.76 -0.54
C THR A 105 11.40 9.70 0.40
N ILE A 106 10.66 9.16 1.38
CA ILE A 106 9.96 9.95 2.41
C ILE A 106 10.96 10.73 3.27
N LYS A 107 12.12 10.15 3.60
CA LYS A 107 13.18 10.84 4.34
C LYS A 107 13.78 11.99 3.52
N GLU A 108 14.00 11.77 2.22
CA GLU A 108 14.67 12.72 1.32
C GLU A 108 13.75 13.86 0.86
N THR A 109 12.49 13.55 0.55
CA THR A 109 11.57 14.48 -0.13
C THR A 109 10.40 14.94 0.74
N GLY A 110 10.20 14.29 1.88
CA GLY A 110 9.06 14.52 2.77
C GLY A 110 7.78 13.81 2.30
N VAL A 111 6.89 13.53 3.26
CA VAL A 111 5.66 12.75 3.04
C VAL A 111 4.69 13.40 2.04
N LYS A 112 4.59 14.74 2.01
CA LYS A 112 3.65 15.44 1.11
C LYS A 112 3.98 15.19 -0.36
N LYS A 113 5.24 15.45 -0.74
CA LYS A 113 5.73 15.23 -2.10
C LYS A 113 5.70 13.74 -2.48
N TRP A 114 6.07 12.86 -1.54
CA TRP A 114 5.95 11.42 -1.76
C TRP A 114 4.50 10.97 -2.01
N LEU A 115 3.52 11.49 -1.25
CA LEU A 115 2.10 11.17 -1.45
C LEU A 115 1.56 11.65 -2.80
N GLU A 116 1.96 12.83 -3.26
CA GLU A 116 1.61 13.34 -4.59
C GLU A 116 2.16 12.43 -5.70
N ASN A 117 3.43 12.03 -5.58
CA ASN A 117 4.06 11.10 -6.51
C ASN A 117 3.36 9.75 -6.53
N GLN A 118 3.05 9.18 -5.36
CA GLN A 118 2.35 7.91 -5.24
C GLN A 118 0.92 8.00 -5.80
N LYS A 119 0.21 9.12 -5.56
CA LYS A 119 -1.11 9.34 -6.14
C LYS A 119 -1.03 9.23 -7.67
N ASN A 120 -0.09 9.92 -8.30
CA ASN A 120 0.06 9.91 -9.76
C ASN A 120 0.51 8.53 -10.30
N ARG A 121 1.44 7.86 -9.60
CA ARG A 121 1.96 6.52 -9.94
C ARG A 121 0.84 5.46 -10.03
N TRP A 122 -0.17 5.57 -9.17
CA TRP A 122 -1.28 4.62 -9.06
C TRP A 122 -2.54 5.06 -9.83
N LEU A 123 -2.39 5.97 -10.81
CA LEU A 123 -3.43 6.27 -11.81
C LEU A 123 -3.14 5.55 -13.12
N CYS A 124 -4.19 5.05 -13.77
CA CYS A 124 -4.10 4.54 -15.12
C CYS A 124 -3.58 5.65 -16.05
N ALA A 125 -2.45 5.42 -16.71
CA ALA A 125 -1.84 6.41 -17.60
C ALA A 125 -2.73 6.81 -18.80
N ASN A 126 -3.71 5.98 -19.15
CA ASN A 126 -4.62 6.23 -20.26
C ASN A 126 -5.86 7.06 -19.88
N CYS A 127 -6.47 6.79 -18.71
CA CYS A 127 -7.76 7.39 -18.36
C CYS A 127 -7.81 8.04 -16.96
N GLY A 128 -6.69 8.05 -16.24
CA GLY A 128 -6.57 8.64 -14.90
C GLY A 128 -7.30 7.88 -13.80
N PHE A 129 -7.82 6.68 -14.07
CA PHE A 129 -8.56 5.92 -13.06
C PHE A 129 -7.62 5.29 -12.01
N PRO A 130 -7.90 5.46 -10.70
CA PRO A 130 -7.06 4.90 -9.64
C PRO A 130 -7.19 3.37 -9.56
N TYR A 131 -6.05 2.68 -9.46
CA TYR A 131 -6.00 1.22 -9.39
C TYR A 131 -5.14 0.72 -8.21
N SER A 132 -5.30 -0.55 -7.89
CA SER A 132 -4.68 -1.25 -6.78
C SER A 132 -3.43 -2.01 -7.22
N TRP A 133 -2.58 -2.38 -6.27
CA TRP A 133 -1.27 -3.01 -6.47
C TRP A 133 -1.22 -4.20 -7.42
N TYR A 134 -2.32 -4.93 -7.59
CA TYR A 134 -2.37 -6.18 -8.34
C TYR A 134 -3.27 -6.16 -9.58
N GLU A 135 -4.02 -5.09 -9.82
CA GLU A 135 -4.89 -4.99 -11.00
C GLU A 135 -4.03 -5.03 -12.28
N GLN A 136 -4.32 -5.97 -13.20
CA GLN A 136 -3.55 -6.14 -14.44
C GLN A 136 -4.04 -5.21 -15.56
N ASN A 137 -5.35 -5.00 -15.64
CA ASN A 137 -6.01 -4.16 -16.62
C ASN A 137 -6.86 -3.11 -15.90
N CYS A 138 -6.92 -1.91 -16.47
CA CYS A 138 -7.75 -0.84 -15.95
C CYS A 138 -9.23 -1.19 -16.15
N VAL A 139 -9.99 -1.26 -15.07
CA VAL A 139 -11.41 -1.63 -15.16
C VAL A 139 -12.27 -0.60 -15.88
N LYS A 140 -11.79 0.64 -16.01
CA LYS A 140 -12.49 1.71 -16.71
C LYS A 140 -12.23 1.72 -18.22
N CYS A 141 -11.03 1.36 -18.68
CA CYS A 141 -10.65 1.50 -20.09
C CYS A 141 -9.96 0.28 -20.71
N GLY A 142 -9.81 -0.82 -19.99
CA GLY A 142 -9.19 -2.06 -20.45
C GLY A 142 -7.66 -2.01 -20.60
N LYS A 143 -7.05 -0.82 -20.62
CA LYS A 143 -5.60 -0.67 -20.82
C LYS A 143 -4.81 -1.41 -19.74
N GLU A 144 -3.76 -2.09 -20.17
CA GLU A 144 -2.82 -2.76 -19.29
C GLU A 144 -2.18 -1.78 -18.28
N LEU A 145 -2.09 -2.19 -17.02
CA LEU A 145 -1.58 -1.40 -15.91
C LEU A 145 -0.14 -1.78 -15.56
N PHE A 146 0.60 -0.81 -15.01
CA PHE A 146 1.93 -1.03 -14.45
C PHE A 146 1.82 -1.33 -12.95
N ASN A 147 1.40 -2.55 -12.62
CA ASN A 147 1.14 -3.00 -11.24
C ASN A 147 2.44 -3.37 -10.48
N SER A 148 2.34 -3.74 -9.19
CA SER A 148 3.50 -4.04 -8.35
C SER A 148 4.33 -5.23 -8.84
N ILE A 149 3.71 -6.21 -9.52
CA ILE A 149 4.43 -7.35 -10.09
C ILE A 149 5.37 -6.88 -11.20
N LYS A 150 4.88 -6.00 -12.09
CA LYS A 150 5.71 -5.42 -13.16
C LYS A 150 6.77 -4.47 -12.63
N GLU A 151 6.42 -3.66 -11.63
CA GLU A 151 7.37 -2.75 -10.99
C GLU A 151 8.54 -3.50 -10.36
N ASN A 152 8.28 -4.63 -9.68
CA ASN A 152 9.33 -5.46 -9.13
C ASN A 152 10.23 -6.10 -10.18
N LYS A 153 9.69 -6.48 -11.34
CA LYS A 153 10.52 -6.96 -12.46
C LYS A 153 11.51 -5.89 -12.90
N VAL A 154 11.06 -4.62 -13.02
CA VAL A 154 11.95 -3.52 -13.36
C VAL A 154 13.02 -3.29 -12.28
N LEU A 155 12.64 -3.35 -11.00
CA LEU A 155 13.59 -3.16 -9.89
C LEU A 155 14.62 -4.28 -9.75
N ASN A 156 14.27 -5.52 -10.12
CA ASN A 156 15.17 -6.69 -10.01
C ASN A 156 15.99 -6.97 -11.29
N HIS A 157 15.75 -6.20 -12.37
CA HIS A 157 16.52 -6.26 -13.61
C HIS A 157 17.46 -5.06 -13.79
N LEU A 158 17.60 -4.24 -12.74
CA LEU A 158 18.62 -3.21 -12.56
C LEU A 158 19.62 -3.68 -11.50
#